data_AF-A0A2W4JVG6-F1
#
_entry.id   AF-A0A2W4JVG6-F1
#
_cell.length_a   1.000
_cell.length_b   1.000
_cell.length_c   1.000
_cell.angle_alpha   90.00
_cell.angle_beta   90.00
_cell.angle_gamma   90.00
#
_symmetry.space_group_name_H-M   'P 1'
#
loop_
_entity.id
_entity.type
_entity.pdbx_description
1 polymer ?
#
loop_
_entity_poly.entity_id
_entity_poly.type
_entity_poly.pdbx_seq_one_letter_code
_entity_poly.pdbx_strand_id
1 'polypeptide(L)'
;MIGVFSLRLRNIPALDALVGQRIALVHLLSLSSITQIAGWGLRPSAVVARRFAAHTRIPFVHLEDGFLRSVGRGDMDPPLSIVVDDCGVYYDATRPSRLERLIPQPLTGGQPPRPR
;
A
#
# COMPACT_ATOMS: atom_id res chain seq x y z
N MET A 1 -3.46 -13.85 -1.41
CA MET A 1 -2.41 -13.10 -2.15
C MET A 1 -2.93 -11.69 -2.41
N ILE A 2 -2.05 -10.70 -2.56
CA ILE A 2 -2.45 -9.35 -2.99
C ILE A 2 -2.36 -9.28 -4.52
N GLY A 3 -3.48 -8.96 -5.16
CA GLY A 3 -3.61 -8.80 -6.59
C GLY A 3 -3.25 -7.38 -7.04
N VAL A 4 -2.46 -7.25 -8.10
CA VAL A 4 -2.06 -5.95 -8.68
C VAL A 4 -2.26 -5.95 -10.20
N PHE A 5 -2.46 -4.77 -10.76
CA PHE A 5 -2.66 -4.57 -12.21
C PHE A 5 -1.44 -3.97 -12.93
N SER A 6 -0.32 -3.81 -12.21
CA SER A 6 0.88 -3.16 -12.71
C SER A 6 2.07 -4.11 -12.64
N LEU A 7 2.70 -4.35 -13.80
CA LEU A 7 3.97 -5.09 -13.88
C LEU A 7 5.07 -4.38 -13.10
N ARG A 8 5.12 -3.05 -13.18
CA ARG A 8 6.09 -2.25 -12.42
C ARG A 8 5.94 -2.49 -10.91
N LEU A 9 4.70 -2.48 -10.42
CA LEU A 9 4.42 -2.68 -9.00
C LEU A 9 4.78 -4.12 -8.58
N ARG A 10 4.37 -5.13 -9.36
CA ARG A 10 4.75 -6.53 -9.09
C ARG A 10 6.26 -6.73 -9.04
N ASN A 11 7.02 -6.01 -9.85
CA ASN A 11 8.46 -6.17 -9.98
C ASN A 11 9.26 -5.26 -9.04
N ILE A 12 8.63 -4.57 -8.08
CA ILE A 12 9.36 -3.85 -7.03
C ILE A 12 10.15 -4.88 -6.20
N PRO A 13 11.49 -4.71 -6.06
CA PRO A 13 12.30 -5.64 -5.29
C PRO A 13 11.80 -5.78 -3.85
N ALA A 14 11.75 -7.03 -3.36
CA ALA A 14 11.35 -7.39 -1.99
C ALA A 14 9.93 -6.93 -1.55
N LEU A 15 9.05 -6.51 -2.48
CA LEU A 15 7.73 -6.00 -2.11
C LEU A 15 6.88 -7.01 -1.31
N ASP A 16 6.93 -8.29 -1.67
CA ASP A 16 6.26 -9.37 -0.94
C ASP A 16 6.64 -9.38 0.56
N ALA A 17 7.92 -9.17 0.85
CA ALA A 17 8.45 -9.15 2.21
C ALA A 17 8.08 -7.87 2.95
N LEU A 18 8.14 -6.71 2.27
CA LEU A 18 7.78 -5.41 2.85
C LEU A 18 6.30 -5.31 3.21
N VAL A 19 5.43 -5.92 2.41
CA VAL A 19 3.97 -5.93 2.64
C VAL A 19 3.53 -7.14 3.48
N GLY A 20 4.39 -8.13 3.66
CA GLY A 20 4.10 -9.35 4.43
C GLY A 20 3.14 -10.32 3.74
N GLN A 21 2.86 -10.14 2.45
CA GLN A 21 1.98 -10.99 1.64
C GLN A 21 2.48 -11.09 0.20
N ARG A 22 2.30 -12.25 -0.43
CA ARG A 22 2.68 -12.45 -1.84
C ARG A 22 1.89 -11.54 -2.77
N ILE A 23 2.58 -10.86 -3.69
CA ILE A 23 2.03 -10.05 -4.76
C ILE A 23 1.89 -10.88 -6.04
N ALA A 24 0.75 -10.76 -6.73
CA ALA A 24 0.53 -11.37 -8.03
C ALA A 24 -0.23 -10.46 -8.99
N LEU A 25 0.01 -10.62 -10.29
CA LEU A 25 -0.87 -9.99 -11.27
C LEU A 25 -2.27 -10.60 -11.19
N VAL A 26 -3.27 -9.75 -11.31
CA VAL A 26 -4.65 -10.19 -11.41
C VAL A 26 -4.90 -10.75 -12.82
N HIS A 27 -5.31 -12.01 -12.90
CA HIS A 27 -5.87 -12.62 -14.09
C HIS A 27 -7.04 -13.54 -13.70
N LEU A 28 -7.91 -13.91 -14.64
CA LEU A 28 -9.15 -14.67 -14.37
C LEU A 28 -8.92 -15.92 -13.51
N LEU A 29 -7.86 -16.69 -13.82
CA LEU A 29 -7.52 -17.94 -13.14
C LEU A 29 -6.96 -17.74 -11.73
N SER A 30 -6.46 -16.54 -11.39
CA SER A 30 -5.85 -16.28 -10.09
C SER A 30 -6.86 -15.72 -9.07
N LEU A 31 -8.05 -15.28 -9.50
CA LEU A 31 -8.99 -14.52 -8.69
C LEU A 31 -9.40 -15.22 -7.39
N SER A 32 -9.59 -16.54 -7.41
CA SER A 32 -9.94 -17.31 -6.21
C SER A 32 -8.89 -17.26 -5.10
N SER A 33 -7.64 -16.95 -5.44
CA SER A 33 -6.52 -16.85 -4.49
C SER A 33 -6.21 -15.41 -4.04
N ILE A 34 -6.89 -14.42 -4.64
CA ILE A 34 -6.68 -13.00 -4.33
C ILE A 34 -7.58 -12.60 -3.16
N THR A 35 -6.95 -12.18 -2.06
CA THR A 35 -7.62 -11.78 -0.82
C THR A 35 -7.72 -10.26 -0.67
N GLN A 36 -6.87 -9.52 -1.38
CA GLN A 36 -6.85 -8.05 -1.41
C GLN A 36 -6.36 -7.58 -2.78
N ILE A 37 -6.77 -6.40 -3.21
CA ILE A 37 -6.28 -5.72 -4.41
C ILE A 37 -5.47 -4.51 -3.98
N ALA A 38 -4.32 -4.28 -4.62
CA ALA A 38 -3.49 -3.12 -4.34
C ALA A 38 -3.28 -2.23 -5.57
N GLY A 39 -3.14 -0.94 -5.30
CA GLY A 39 -2.74 0.08 -6.27
C GLY A 39 -1.72 1.04 -5.67
N TRP A 40 -0.88 1.65 -6.51
CA TRP A 40 0.13 2.60 -6.06
C TRP A 40 -0.44 4.03 -5.99
N GLY A 41 -0.53 4.58 -4.78
CA GLY A 41 -1.05 5.93 -4.51
C GLY A 41 -2.37 6.20 -5.22
N LEU A 42 -2.45 7.35 -5.90
CA LEU A 42 -3.60 7.78 -6.70
C LEU A 42 -3.34 7.70 -8.22
N ARG A 43 -2.39 6.88 -8.66
CA ARG A 43 -2.09 6.73 -10.10
C ARG A 43 -3.32 6.21 -10.87
N PRO A 44 -3.45 6.49 -12.18
CA PRO A 44 -4.57 5.97 -12.99
C PRO A 44 -4.74 4.45 -12.89
N SER A 45 -3.64 3.69 -12.80
CA SER A 45 -3.68 2.23 -12.58
C SER A 45 -4.30 1.83 -11.24
N ALA A 46 -4.09 2.62 -10.18
CA ALA A 46 -4.73 2.42 -8.88
C ALA A 46 -6.24 2.70 -8.94
N VAL A 47 -6.67 3.65 -9.77
CA VAL A 47 -8.11 3.92 -10.00
C VAL A 47 -8.78 2.70 -10.65
N VAL A 48 -8.14 2.08 -11.64
CA VAL A 48 -8.64 0.85 -12.28
C VAL A 48 -8.70 -0.30 -11.27
N ALA A 49 -7.62 -0.52 -10.52
CA ALA A 49 -7.55 -1.56 -9.50
C ALA A 49 -8.63 -1.38 -8.42
N ARG A 50 -8.87 -0.14 -7.96
CA ARG A 50 -9.92 0.17 -6.97
C ARG A 50 -11.32 -0.07 -7.50
N ARG A 51 -11.60 0.27 -8.76
CA ARG A 51 -12.89 -0.04 -9.41
C ARG A 51 -13.11 -1.54 -9.51
N PHE A 52 -12.08 -2.29 -9.90
CA PHE A 52 -12.13 -3.75 -9.96
C PHE A 52 -12.40 -4.37 -8.59
N ALA A 53 -11.67 -3.91 -7.56
CA ALA A 53 -11.86 -4.33 -6.17
C ALA A 53 -13.31 -4.10 -5.69
N ALA A 54 -13.87 -2.92 -5.97
CA ALA A 54 -15.26 -2.61 -5.66
C ALA A 54 -16.25 -3.54 -6.39
N HIS A 55 -16.03 -3.83 -7.66
CA HIS A 55 -16.90 -4.70 -8.46
C HIS A 55 -16.87 -6.17 -8.00
N THR A 56 -15.69 -6.64 -7.57
CA THR A 56 -15.47 -8.02 -7.10
C THR A 56 -15.68 -8.19 -5.60
N ARG A 57 -15.91 -7.11 -4.86
CA ARG A 57 -15.98 -7.06 -3.39
C ARG A 57 -14.71 -7.59 -2.69
N ILE A 58 -13.57 -7.53 -3.37
CA ILE A 58 -12.28 -7.82 -2.77
C ILE A 58 -11.77 -6.51 -2.12
N PRO A 59 -11.27 -6.52 -0.88
CA PRO A 59 -10.74 -5.32 -0.24
C PRO A 59 -9.64 -4.63 -1.06
N PHE A 60 -9.59 -3.30 -1.02
CA PHE A 60 -8.58 -2.49 -1.70
C PHE A 60 -7.63 -1.86 -0.69
N VAL A 61 -6.32 -1.82 -1.02
CA VAL A 61 -5.30 -1.08 -0.27
C VAL A 61 -4.48 -0.19 -1.19
N HIS A 62 -4.12 0.99 -0.70
CA HIS A 62 -3.12 1.86 -1.30
C HIS A 62 -1.73 1.44 -0.83
N LEU A 63 -0.80 1.31 -1.77
CA LEU A 63 0.63 1.18 -1.51
C LEU A 63 1.33 2.49 -1.86
N GLU A 64 2.30 2.88 -1.05
CA GLU A 64 3.23 3.97 -1.36
C GLU A 64 4.60 3.74 -0.71
N ASP A 65 5.58 4.52 -1.14
CA ASP A 65 6.88 4.63 -0.49
C ASP A 65 6.70 5.02 0.98
N GLY A 66 7.43 4.32 1.85
CA GLY A 66 7.50 4.71 3.26
C GLY A 66 8.32 5.98 3.46
N PHE A 67 8.09 6.65 4.59
CA PHE A 67 8.78 7.90 4.95
C PHE A 67 10.30 7.77 4.95
N LEU A 68 10.82 6.57 5.26
CA LEU A 68 12.23 6.21 5.16
C LEU A 68 12.42 5.25 3.99
N ARG A 69 12.56 5.80 2.78
CA ARG A 69 12.50 5.04 1.53
C ARG A 69 13.78 4.28 1.20
N SER A 70 14.96 4.90 1.27
CA SER A 70 16.21 4.31 0.78
C SER A 70 17.44 4.97 1.42
N VAL A 71 18.62 4.35 1.26
CA VAL A 71 19.90 4.93 1.69
C VAL A 71 20.40 5.96 0.66
N GLY A 72 20.32 5.64 -0.63
CA GLY A 72 20.60 6.53 -1.75
C GLY A 72 19.43 7.45 -2.08
N ARG A 73 19.70 8.42 -2.97
CA ARG A 73 18.72 9.43 -3.39
C ARG A 73 17.90 8.95 -4.59
N GLY A 74 16.57 9.10 -4.49
CA GLY A 74 15.65 8.95 -5.61
C GLY A 74 15.50 7.50 -6.10
N ASP A 75 15.36 7.34 -7.42
CA ASP A 75 14.93 6.10 -8.08
C ASP A 75 16.00 5.01 -8.17
N MET A 76 17.23 5.28 -7.72
CA MET A 76 18.37 4.37 -7.87
C MET A 76 18.31 3.16 -6.94
N ASP A 77 17.65 3.31 -5.80
CA ASP A 77 17.55 2.26 -4.78
C ASP A 77 16.10 1.77 -4.63
N PRO A 78 15.92 0.46 -4.38
CA PRO A 78 14.61 -0.11 -4.06
C PRO A 78 14.10 0.46 -2.73
N PRO A 79 12.77 0.47 -2.52
CA PRO A 79 12.19 0.87 -1.25
C PRO A 79 12.62 -0.09 -0.13
N LEU A 80 12.98 0.48 1.01
CA LEU A 80 13.24 -0.21 2.28
C LEU A 80 12.02 -0.22 3.21
N SER A 81 11.03 0.62 2.91
CA SER A 81 9.76 0.65 3.63
C SER A 81 8.62 1.02 2.67
N ILE A 82 7.43 0.49 2.94
CA ILE A 82 6.21 0.71 2.17
C ILE A 82 5.08 1.04 3.15
N VAL A 83 4.28 2.05 2.81
CA VAL A 83 3.01 2.31 3.48
C VAL A 83 1.93 1.45 2.85
N VAL A 84 1.13 0.79 3.69
CA VAL A 84 -0.07 0.05 3.31
C VAL A 84 -1.26 0.71 4.00
N ASP A 85 -2.16 1.30 3.22
CA ASP A 85 -3.30 2.07 3.73
C ASP A 85 -4.61 1.55 3.13
N ASP A 86 -5.50 1.07 4.00
CA ASP A 86 -6.82 0.51 3.67
C ASP A 86 -7.94 1.56 3.68
N CYS A 87 -7.62 2.82 3.98
CA CYS A 87 -8.56 3.93 4.10
C CYS A 87 -8.38 4.97 2.99
N GLY A 88 -7.13 5.32 2.68
CA GLY A 88 -6.78 6.38 1.74
C GLY A 88 -5.28 6.37 1.45
N VAL A 89 -4.69 7.54 1.28
CA VAL A 89 -3.23 7.68 1.20
C VAL A 89 -2.82 8.93 1.97
N TYR A 90 -1.73 8.86 2.72
CA TYR A 90 -1.36 9.86 3.72
C TYR A 90 -1.16 11.30 3.18
N TYR A 91 -0.88 11.46 1.89
CA TYR A 91 -0.70 12.77 1.27
C TYR A 91 -2.00 13.36 0.70
N ASP A 92 -3.08 12.59 0.61
CA ASP A 92 -4.34 13.06 0.05
C ASP A 92 -5.23 13.67 1.13
N ALA A 93 -5.18 14.99 1.26
CA ALA A 93 -5.97 15.75 2.21
C ALA A 93 -7.48 15.83 1.88
N THR A 94 -7.95 15.25 0.76
CA THR A 94 -9.37 15.28 0.37
C THR A 94 -10.21 14.19 1.03
N ARG A 95 -9.56 13.19 1.64
CA ARG A 95 -10.23 12.05 2.27
C ARG A 95 -9.39 11.52 3.44
N PRO A 96 -10.00 10.86 4.43
CA PRO A 96 -9.25 10.28 5.54
C PRO A 96 -8.27 9.20 5.10
N SER A 97 -7.13 9.12 5.78
CA SER A 97 -6.11 8.08 5.69
C SER A 97 -6.00 7.26 6.98
N ARG A 98 -5.35 6.09 6.91
CA ARG A 98 -5.05 5.29 8.11
C ARG A 98 -4.12 6.05 9.05
N LEU A 99 -3.16 6.81 8.49
CA LEU A 99 -2.26 7.65 9.29
C LEU A 99 -3.03 8.69 10.12
N GLU A 100 -3.98 9.41 9.53
CA GLU A 100 -4.82 10.36 10.25
C GLU A 100 -5.63 9.72 11.38
N ARG A 101 -6.07 8.46 11.20
CA ARG A 101 -6.75 7.70 12.25
C ARG A 101 -5.80 7.23 13.36
N LEU A 102 -4.51 7.05 13.07
CA LEU A 102 -3.49 6.59 14.03
C LEU A 102 -2.90 7.74 14.85
N ILE A 103 -2.73 8.92 14.27
CA ILE A 103 -2.18 10.11 14.96
C ILE A 103 -2.89 10.42 16.30
N PRO A 104 -4.23 10.43 16.41
CA PRO A 104 -4.89 10.75 17.69
C PRO A 104 -4.84 9.59 18.70
N GLN A 105 -4.46 8.38 18.29
CA GLN A 105 -4.43 7.23 19.20
C GLN A 105 -3.30 7.41 20.22
N PRO A 106 -3.54 7.01 21.49
CA PRO A 106 -2.50 7.01 22.49
C PRO A 106 -1.36 6.08 22.07
N LEU A 107 -0.14 6.45 22.43
CA LEU A 107 1.03 5.60 22.25
C LEU A 107 0.82 4.31 23.05
N THR A 108 1.12 3.16 22.44
CA THR A 108 0.99 1.86 23.09
C THR A 108 2.39 1.32 23.42
N GLY A 109 2.58 0.79 24.64
CA GLY A 109 3.74 0.00 25.07
C GLY A 109 5.14 0.50 24.67
N GLY A 110 5.83 1.21 25.58
CA GLY A 110 7.27 1.51 25.47
C GLY A 110 7.65 2.62 24.48
N GLN A 111 6.68 3.23 23.80
CA GLN A 111 6.93 4.38 22.94
C GLN A 111 7.16 5.65 23.78
N PRO A 112 8.25 6.41 23.51
CA PRO A 112 8.53 7.65 24.24
C PRO A 112 7.42 8.69 23.97
N PRO A 113 7.12 9.57 24.95
CA PRO A 113 6.11 10.60 24.78
C PRO A 113 6.43 11.49 23.57
N ARG A 114 5.39 11.95 22.87
CA ARG A 114 5.57 12.89 21.75
C ARG A 114 6.16 14.19 22.29
N PRO A 115 7.16 14.78 21.61
CA PRO A 115 7.63 16.12 21.95
C PRO A 115 6.47 17.11 21.83
N ARG A 116 6.39 18.04 22.79
CA ARG A 116 5.39 19.12 22.80
C ARG A 116 5.80 20.23 21.85
#